data_AF-U2IWH6-F1
#
_entry.id   AF-U2IWH6-F1
#
_cell.length_a   1.000
_cell.length_b   1.000
_cell.length_c   1.000
_cell.angle_alpha   90.00
_cell.angle_beta   90.00
_cell.angle_gamma   90.00
#
_symmetry.space_group_name_H-M   'P 1'
#
loop_
_entity.id
_entity.type
_entity.pdbx_description
1 polymer ?
#
loop_
_entity_poly.entity_id
_entity_poly.type
_entity_poly.pdbx_seq_one_letter_code
_entity_poly.pdbx_strand_id
1 'polypeptide(L)'
;MYTLKWAKYFVIFILAQLFYRRFQMDTKTLAESYFTAVNEGGWEDFVAENFDYGMCDSIEIRQGRDVYLQGAGQFYALSQHLEVKQLLVDGRTVSAINRYRLHSPQGKELELDVAEFLKFDEFDKLVASNIYFDTYRFQKFIQGIE
;
A
#
# COMPACT_ATOMS: atom_id res chain seq x y z
N MET A 1 -34.16 37.71 1.85
CA MET A 1 -34.22 36.63 2.85
C MET A 1 -33.68 35.29 2.28
N TYR A 2 -32.51 35.31 1.61
CA TYR A 2 -31.93 34.13 0.91
C TYR A 2 -30.62 33.63 1.54
N THR A 3 -30.00 34.40 2.43
CA THR A 3 -28.68 34.14 3.02
C THR A 3 -28.68 33.07 4.12
N LEU A 4 -29.79 32.91 4.86
CA LEU A 4 -29.87 31.97 5.98
C LEU A 4 -29.91 30.48 5.58
N LYS A 5 -30.44 30.16 4.38
CA LYS A 5 -30.51 28.77 3.90
C LYS A 5 -29.13 28.23 3.56
N TRP A 6 -28.33 29.02 2.84
CA TRP A 6 -26.95 28.64 2.47
C TRP A 6 -26.05 28.48 3.69
N ALA A 7 -26.21 29.32 4.71
CA ALA A 7 -25.48 29.19 5.97
C ALA A 7 -25.75 27.85 6.68
N LYS A 8 -27.00 27.37 6.69
CA LYS A 8 -27.35 26.06 7.26
C LYS A 8 -26.69 24.89 6.50
N TYR A 9 -26.76 24.89 5.17
CA TYR A 9 -26.12 23.83 4.38
C TYR A 9 -24.59 23.86 4.48
N PHE A 10 -24.01 25.06 4.55
CA PHE A 10 -22.57 25.24 4.75
C PHE A 10 -22.11 24.72 6.13
N VAL A 11 -22.87 25.00 7.19
CA VAL A 11 -22.57 24.46 8.53
C VAL A 11 -22.73 22.93 8.58
N ILE A 12 -23.77 22.37 7.96
CA ILE A 12 -23.94 20.90 7.87
C ILE A 12 -22.78 20.27 7.10
N PHE A 13 -22.34 20.87 6.00
CA PHE A 13 -21.21 20.40 5.22
C PHE A 13 -19.90 20.43 6.02
N ILE A 14 -19.62 21.53 6.74
CA ILE A 14 -18.44 21.63 7.62
C ILE A 14 -18.50 20.58 8.73
N LEU A 15 -19.65 20.41 9.38
CA LEU A 15 -19.82 19.40 10.42
C LEU A 15 -19.65 17.98 9.88
N ALA A 16 -20.14 17.70 8.67
CA ALA A 16 -19.93 16.42 8.00
C ALA A 16 -18.45 16.17 7.71
N GLN A 17 -17.70 17.16 7.21
CA GLN A 17 -16.26 17.03 6.97
C GLN A 17 -15.45 16.86 8.28
N LEU A 18 -15.79 17.60 9.33
CA LEU A 18 -15.17 17.45 10.65
C LEU A 18 -15.47 16.08 11.27
N PHE A 19 -16.67 15.56 11.06
CA PHE A 19 -17.07 14.24 11.52
C PHE A 19 -16.36 13.14 10.73
N TYR A 20 -16.24 13.28 9.41
CA TYR A 20 -15.50 12.35 8.56
C TYR A 20 -14.02 12.27 8.94
N ARG A 21 -13.38 13.42 9.16
CA ARG A 21 -12.00 13.49 9.68
C ARG A 21 -11.81 12.80 11.04
N ARG A 22 -12.87 12.62 11.82
CA ARG A 22 -12.81 11.95 13.13
C ARG A 22 -12.89 10.42 13.04
N PHE A 23 -13.32 9.87 11.90
CA PHE A 23 -13.41 8.43 11.66
C PHE A 23 -12.28 7.87 10.79
N GLN A 24 -11.43 8.73 10.23
CA GLN A 24 -10.23 8.27 9.52
C GLN A 24 -9.31 7.53 10.49
N MET A 25 -8.84 6.36 10.08
CA MET A 25 -7.80 5.68 10.81
C MET A 25 -6.52 6.52 10.80
N ASP A 26 -5.83 6.51 11.94
CA ASP A 26 -4.44 6.95 11.99
C ASP A 26 -3.63 6.21 10.91
N THR A 27 -2.85 6.95 10.13
CA THR A 27 -2.11 6.41 8.97
C THR A 27 -1.13 5.33 9.39
N LYS A 28 -0.52 5.44 10.58
CA LYS A 28 0.38 4.41 11.09
C LYS A 28 -0.38 3.11 11.33
N THR A 29 -1.48 3.16 12.05
CA THR A 29 -2.36 2.01 12.33
C THR A 29 -2.90 1.40 11.04
N LEU A 30 -3.27 2.24 10.06
CA LEU A 30 -3.74 1.80 8.75
C LEU A 30 -2.65 1.04 7.98
N ALA A 31 -1.42 1.55 7.97
CA ALA A 31 -0.30 0.88 7.33
C ALA A 31 0.10 -0.43 8.02
N GLU A 32 0.10 -0.46 9.35
CA GLU A 32 0.34 -1.69 10.12
C GLU A 32 -0.75 -2.75 9.83
N SER A 33 -2.00 -2.30 9.70
CA SER A 33 -3.13 -3.18 9.33
C SER A 33 -2.99 -3.70 7.90
N TYR A 34 -2.55 -2.86 6.96
CA TYR A 34 -2.24 -3.27 5.59
C TYR A 34 -1.14 -4.34 5.56
N PHE A 35 0.00 -4.13 6.23
CA PHE A 35 1.09 -5.12 6.26
C PHE A 35 0.71 -6.41 7.00
N THR A 36 -0.13 -6.31 8.03
CA THR A 36 -0.74 -7.49 8.68
C THR A 36 -1.58 -8.27 7.67
N ALA A 37 -2.43 -7.58 6.90
CA ALA A 37 -3.23 -8.21 5.85
C ALA A 37 -2.39 -8.78 4.69
N VAL A 38 -1.19 -8.25 4.42
CA VAL A 38 -0.26 -8.87 3.45
C VAL A 38 0.24 -10.23 3.97
N ASN A 39 0.45 -10.37 5.28
CA ASN A 39 0.81 -11.66 5.89
C ASN A 39 -0.39 -12.63 5.98
N GLU A 40 -1.56 -12.12 6.36
CA GLU A 40 -2.73 -12.96 6.72
C GLU A 40 -3.70 -13.17 5.54
N GLY A 41 -3.60 -12.37 4.49
CA GLY A 41 -4.55 -12.27 3.39
C GLY A 41 -5.53 -11.09 3.54
N GLY A 42 -6.19 -10.71 2.43
CA GLY A 42 -7.19 -9.63 2.41
C GLY A 42 -6.63 -8.22 2.21
N TRP A 43 -5.34 -8.09 1.89
CA TRP A 43 -4.71 -6.81 1.59
C TRP A 43 -5.33 -6.11 0.36
N GLU A 44 -5.96 -6.87 -0.54
CA GLU A 44 -6.63 -6.37 -1.75
C GLU A 44 -7.79 -5.42 -1.44
N ASP A 45 -8.36 -5.52 -0.23
CA ASP A 45 -9.44 -4.66 0.25
C ASP A 45 -8.95 -3.25 0.59
N PHE A 46 -7.65 -3.08 0.83
CA PHE A 46 -7.06 -1.76 1.06
C PHE A 46 -6.87 -0.99 -0.26
N VAL A 47 -6.80 -1.68 -1.40
CA VAL A 47 -6.44 -1.08 -2.70
C VAL A 47 -7.64 -0.36 -3.33
N ALA A 48 -7.47 0.94 -3.62
CA ALA A 48 -8.46 1.74 -4.33
C ALA A 48 -8.64 1.27 -5.79
N GLU A 49 -9.81 1.56 -6.39
CA GLU A 49 -10.07 1.26 -7.81
C GLU A 49 -9.14 2.02 -8.75
N ASN A 50 -8.95 3.32 -8.48
CA ASN A 50 -7.99 4.17 -9.18
C ASN A 50 -6.67 4.14 -8.43
N PHE A 51 -5.70 3.41 -8.96
CA PHE A 51 -4.43 3.12 -8.29
C PHE A 51 -3.22 3.47 -9.16
N ASP A 52 -2.28 4.20 -8.58
CA ASP A 52 -0.99 4.53 -9.18
C ASP A 52 0.08 3.53 -8.71
N TYR A 53 0.62 2.73 -9.63
CA TYR A 53 1.63 1.72 -9.31
C TYR A 53 2.98 2.00 -9.96
N GLY A 54 4.03 2.14 -9.15
CA GLY A 54 5.42 2.25 -9.61
C GLY A 54 6.31 1.11 -9.10
N MET A 55 7.31 0.71 -9.89
CA MET A 55 8.34 -0.25 -9.46
C MET A 55 9.74 0.26 -9.79
N CYS A 56 10.63 0.31 -8.80
CA CYS A 56 12.08 0.50 -8.98
C CYS A 56 12.44 1.64 -9.97
N ASP A 57 11.90 2.85 -9.74
CA ASP A 57 12.08 4.03 -10.60
C ASP A 57 11.67 3.83 -12.08
N SER A 58 10.73 2.91 -12.37
CA SER A 58 10.17 2.81 -13.72
C SER A 58 9.54 4.14 -14.14
N ILE A 59 10.01 4.70 -15.26
CA ILE A 59 9.45 5.94 -15.86
C ILE A 59 7.95 5.78 -16.13
N GLU A 60 7.50 4.54 -16.37
CA GLU A 60 6.09 4.19 -16.52
C GLU A 60 5.45 3.96 -15.14
N ILE A 61 4.62 4.91 -14.71
CA ILE A 61 3.62 4.66 -13.68
C ILE A 61 2.51 3.86 -14.35
N ARG A 62 2.30 2.63 -13.86
CA ARG A 62 1.20 1.79 -14.32
C ARG A 62 -0.07 2.19 -13.58
N GLN A 63 -1.17 2.27 -14.31
CA GLN A 63 -2.45 2.74 -13.79
C GLN A 63 -3.43 1.58 -13.65
N GLY A 64 -4.19 1.58 -12.56
CA GLY A 64 -5.31 0.69 -12.33
C GLY A 64 -5.05 -0.41 -11.31
N ARG A 65 -6.06 -0.66 -10.48
CA ARG A 65 -6.07 -1.68 -9.41
C ARG A 65 -5.59 -3.04 -9.89
N ASP A 66 -6.12 -3.52 -11.01
CA ASP A 66 -5.83 -4.87 -11.50
C ASP A 66 -4.34 -5.08 -11.82
N VAL A 67 -3.66 -4.02 -12.29
CA VAL A 67 -2.22 -4.08 -12.61
C VAL A 67 -1.39 -4.21 -11.33
N TYR A 68 -1.76 -3.46 -10.29
CA TYR A 68 -1.13 -3.59 -8.98
C TYR A 68 -1.38 -4.96 -8.37
N LEU A 69 -2.63 -5.41 -8.38
CA LEU A 69 -3.03 -6.72 -7.85
C LEU A 69 -2.26 -7.86 -8.52
N GLN A 70 -2.09 -7.80 -9.84
CA GLN A 70 -1.31 -8.80 -10.57
C GLN A 70 0.17 -8.75 -10.21
N GLY A 71 0.78 -7.56 -10.19
CA GLY A 71 2.22 -7.40 -9.93
C GLY A 71 2.60 -7.71 -8.48
N ALA A 72 2.00 -7.00 -7.53
CA ALA A 72 2.24 -7.19 -6.11
C ALA A 72 1.74 -8.57 -5.63
N GLY A 73 0.59 -9.03 -6.13
CA GLY A 73 0.04 -10.34 -5.76
C GLY A 73 0.94 -11.51 -6.16
N GLN A 74 1.63 -11.45 -7.31
CA GLN A 74 2.62 -12.46 -7.67
C GLN A 74 3.79 -12.50 -6.68
N PHE A 75 4.24 -11.35 -6.21
CA PHE A 75 5.31 -11.26 -5.21
C PHE A 75 4.83 -11.75 -3.84
N TYR A 76 3.67 -11.30 -3.38
CA TYR A 76 3.10 -11.67 -2.09
C TYR A 76 2.72 -13.16 -2.03
N ALA A 77 2.30 -13.78 -3.14
CA ALA A 77 2.07 -15.22 -3.20
C ALA A 77 3.33 -16.07 -2.96
N LEU A 78 4.53 -15.49 -3.18
CA LEU A 78 5.80 -16.14 -2.86
C LEU A 78 6.25 -15.86 -1.42
N SER A 79 5.63 -14.88 -0.75
CA SER A 79 5.98 -14.49 0.62
C SER A 79 5.43 -15.49 1.63
N GLN A 80 6.33 -16.05 2.43
CA GLN A 80 5.96 -16.83 3.62
C GLN A 80 5.78 -15.94 4.84
N HIS A 81 6.55 -14.85 4.90
CA HIS A 81 6.52 -13.93 6.02
C HIS A 81 7.06 -12.56 5.63
N LEU A 82 6.38 -11.52 6.11
CA LEU A 82 6.75 -10.12 6.04
C LEU A 82 6.96 -9.58 7.46
N GLU A 83 8.13 -8.99 7.70
CA GLU A 83 8.45 -8.23 8.91
C GLU A 83 8.58 -6.74 8.56
N VAL A 84 7.81 -5.87 9.22
CA VAL A 84 7.98 -4.41 9.10
C VAL A 84 9.12 -3.97 10.02
N LYS A 85 10.30 -3.66 9.46
CA LYS A 85 11.48 -3.23 10.23
C LYS A 85 11.42 -1.77 10.61
N GLN A 86 10.87 -0.94 9.73
CA GLN A 86 10.76 0.49 9.94
C GLN A 86 9.52 1.01 9.25
N LEU A 87 8.84 1.94 9.92
CA LEU A 87 7.66 2.63 9.39
C LEU A 87 7.79 4.11 9.70
N LEU A 88 7.89 4.93 8.66
CA LEU A 88 7.90 6.39 8.74
C LEU A 88 6.61 6.91 8.13
N VAL A 89 5.92 7.80 8.84
CA VAL A 89 4.61 8.32 8.44
C VAL A 89 4.71 9.84 8.32
N ASP A 90 4.32 10.37 7.16
CA ASP A 90 4.14 11.80 6.91
C ASP A 90 2.74 12.03 6.31
N GLY A 91 1.83 12.57 7.12
CA GLY A 91 0.43 12.75 6.75
C GLY A 91 -0.23 11.44 6.33
N ARG A 92 -0.54 11.32 5.03
CA ARG A 92 -1.13 10.12 4.40
C ARG A 92 -0.16 9.31 3.56
N THR A 93 1.13 9.64 3.66
CA THR A 93 2.21 8.90 3.01
C THR A 93 3.00 8.11 4.03
N VAL A 94 3.49 6.97 3.60
CA VAL A 94 4.23 6.04 4.44
C VAL A 94 5.47 5.58 3.68
N SER A 95 6.62 5.61 4.35
CA SER A 95 7.85 4.95 3.89
C SER A 95 8.12 3.77 4.82
N ALA A 96 8.05 2.56 4.29
CA ALA A 96 8.27 1.33 5.04
C ALA A 96 9.54 0.64 4.56
N ILE A 97 10.30 0.06 5.50
CA ILE A 97 11.35 -0.92 5.20
C ILE A 97 10.86 -2.26 5.73
N ASN A 98 10.67 -3.20 4.81
CA ASN A 98 10.13 -4.52 5.09
C ASN A 98 11.19 -5.58 4.81
N ARG A 99 11.21 -6.65 5.59
CA ARG A 99 11.95 -7.88 5.30
C ARG A 99 10.96 -8.95 4.87
N TYR A 100 11.11 -9.39 3.64
CA TYR A 100 10.35 -10.52 3.09
C TYR A 100 11.17 -11.79 3.12
N ARG A 101 10.54 -12.88 3.56
CA ARG A 101 11.02 -14.26 3.37
C ARG A 101 10.21 -14.89 2.26
N LEU A 102 10.86 -15.11 1.12
CA LEU A 102 10.24 -15.67 -0.07
C LEU A 102 10.56 -17.15 -0.18
N HIS A 103 9.58 -17.93 -0.63
CA HIS A 103 9.74 -19.35 -0.94
C HIS A 103 9.26 -19.62 -2.38
N SER A 104 10.15 -20.18 -3.20
CA SER A 104 9.85 -20.51 -4.59
C SER A 104 9.12 -21.85 -4.69
N PRO A 105 8.36 -22.11 -5.77
CA PRO A 105 7.81 -23.43 -6.04
C PRO A 105 8.87 -24.55 -6.11
N GLN A 106 10.13 -24.21 -6.38
CA GLN A 106 11.26 -25.14 -6.46
C GLN A 106 11.93 -25.40 -5.09
N GLY A 107 11.39 -24.88 -3.99
CA GLY A 107 11.92 -25.11 -2.64
C GLY A 107 13.10 -24.22 -2.25
N LYS A 108 13.45 -23.21 -3.06
CA LYS A 108 14.45 -22.20 -2.70
C LYS A 108 13.85 -21.15 -1.80
N GLU A 109 14.68 -20.61 -0.91
CA GLU A 109 14.36 -19.47 -0.04
C GLU A 109 15.18 -18.23 -0.41
N LEU A 110 14.58 -17.05 -0.24
CA LEU A 110 15.27 -15.79 -0.41
C LEU A 110 14.78 -14.77 0.61
N GLU A 111 15.71 -14.14 1.33
CA GLU A 111 15.42 -12.94 2.13
C GLU A 111 15.76 -11.66 1.35
N LEU A 112 14.79 -10.74 1.28
CA LEU A 112 14.94 -9.42 0.68
C LEU A 112 14.50 -8.33 1.65
N ASP A 113 15.28 -7.25 1.69
CA ASP A 113 14.78 -5.98 2.20
C ASP A 113 14.09 -5.24 1.04
N VAL A 114 12.89 -4.74 1.30
CA VAL A 114 12.03 -4.06 0.34
C VAL A 114 11.63 -2.73 0.95
N ALA A 115 11.88 -1.64 0.22
CA ALA A 115 11.38 -0.32 0.57
C ALA A 115 10.06 -0.07 -0.16
N GLU A 116 9.01 0.27 0.59
CA GLU A 116 7.68 0.55 0.05
C GLU A 116 7.25 1.96 0.42
N PHE A 117 6.89 2.74 -0.59
CA PHE A 117 6.37 4.08 -0.43
C PHE A 117 4.89 4.04 -0.77
N LEU A 118 4.06 4.13 0.26
CA LEU A 118 2.62 3.99 0.18
C LEU A 118 1.95 5.36 0.32
N LYS A 119 0.84 5.55 -0.39
CA LYS A 119 -0.05 6.70 -0.21
C LYS A 119 -1.47 6.22 0.02
N PHE A 120 -2.07 6.68 1.10
CA PHE A 120 -3.48 6.46 1.41
C PHE A 120 -4.30 7.71 1.09
N ASP A 121 -5.56 7.54 0.73
CA ASP A 121 -6.50 8.63 0.56
C ASP A 121 -7.25 8.96 1.86
N GLU A 122 -8.27 9.79 1.74
CA GLU A 122 -9.15 10.21 2.82
C GLU A 122 -10.23 9.17 3.20
N PHE A 123 -10.35 8.08 2.45
CA PHE A 123 -11.26 6.97 2.69
C PHE A 123 -10.50 5.71 3.17
N ASP A 124 -9.27 5.91 3.65
CA ASP A 124 -8.38 4.85 4.13
C ASP A 124 -8.04 3.78 3.08
N LYS A 125 -8.11 4.15 1.79
CA LYS A 125 -7.67 3.30 0.68
C LYS A 125 -6.25 3.63 0.25
N LEU A 126 -5.46 2.60 -0.02
CA LEU A 126 -4.18 2.70 -0.69
C LEU A 126 -4.43 3.11 -2.14
N VAL A 127 -3.90 4.26 -2.52
CA VAL A 127 -4.07 4.86 -3.87
C VAL A 127 -2.77 4.90 -4.65
N ALA A 128 -1.62 4.76 -3.99
CA ALA A 128 -0.35 4.60 -4.68
C ALA A 128 0.62 3.72 -3.91
N SER A 129 1.45 2.98 -4.65
CA SER A 129 2.57 2.21 -4.10
C SER A 129 3.77 2.25 -5.05
N ASN A 130 4.93 2.62 -4.51
CA ASN A 130 6.22 2.49 -5.19
C ASN A 130 7.12 1.52 -4.40
N ILE A 131 7.60 0.47 -5.07
CA ILE A 131 8.32 -0.63 -4.43
C ILE A 131 9.75 -0.71 -4.97
N TYR A 132 10.74 -0.81 -4.06
CA TYR A 132 12.17 -0.91 -4.37
C TYR A 132 12.79 -2.10 -3.67
N PHE A 133 13.51 -2.92 -4.41
CA PHE A 133 14.23 -4.08 -3.90
C PHE A 133 15.32 -4.52 -4.88
N ASP A 134 16.13 -5.48 -4.47
CA ASP A 134 17.16 -6.08 -5.33
C ASP A 134 16.51 -6.99 -6.40
N THR A 135 16.17 -6.39 -7.53
CA THR A 135 15.54 -7.09 -8.67
C THR A 135 16.46 -8.14 -9.28
N TYR A 136 17.78 -7.96 -9.20
CA TYR A 136 18.75 -8.92 -9.72
C TYR A 136 18.72 -10.21 -8.90
N ARG A 137 18.78 -10.11 -7.56
CA ARG A 137 18.65 -11.28 -6.66
C ARG A 137 17.29 -11.95 -6.80
N PHE A 138 16.22 -11.16 -6.92
CA PHE A 138 14.88 -11.71 -7.13
C PHE A 138 14.76 -12.46 -8.46
N GLN A 139 15.29 -11.93 -9.57
CA GLN A 139 15.26 -12.62 -10.87
C GLN A 139 16.02 -13.94 -10.84
N LYS A 140 17.22 -13.97 -10.23
CA LYS A 140 17.98 -15.21 -10.02
C LYS A 140 17.19 -16.24 -9.23
N PHE A 141 16.53 -15.80 -8.15
CA PHE A 141 15.66 -16.65 -7.33
C PHE A 141 14.51 -17.25 -8.14
N ILE A 142 13.80 -16.45 -8.93
CA ILE A 142 12.69 -16.92 -9.79
C ILE A 142 13.18 -17.88 -10.87
N GLN A 143 14.33 -17.60 -11.49
CA GLN A 143 14.91 -18.46 -12.54
C GLN A 143 15.61 -19.71 -11.98
N GLY A 144 15.81 -19.77 -10.66
CA GLY A 144 16.53 -20.85 -10.02
C GLY A 144 18.03 -20.88 -10.34
N ILE A 145 18.63 -19.76 -10.75
CA ILE A 145 20.04 -19.66 -11.12
C ILE A 145 20.85 -19.07 -9.94
N GLU A 146 22.04 -19.62 -9.65
CA GLU A 146 22.94 -19.15 -8.59
C GLU A 146 23.77 -17.92 -8.99
#